data_AF-A0A656Y2B5-F1
#
_entry.id   AF-A0A656Y2B5-F1
#
_cell.length_a   1.000
_cell.length_b   1.000
_cell.length_c   1.000
_cell.angle_alpha   90.00
_cell.angle_beta   90.00
_cell.angle_gamma   90.00
#
_symmetry.space_group_name_H-M   'P 1'
#
loop_
_entity.id
_entity.type
_entity.pdbx_description
1 polymer ?
#
loop_
_entity_poly.entity_id
_entity_poly.type
_entity_poly.pdbx_seq_one_letter_code
_entity_poly.pdbx_strand_id
1 'polypeptide(L)'
;MTIDPRFERSVHRWLRAYPRRWRRERADEVTALLADLAGPDATRLSAGTVVGLVRAGWATRLRTRPPLRHVLAYRLMDRRVPAPYRGWVRDDIEAEGSPAVVVLSVALVVVVVSVLIPLATGDRPHAPSGSALPALFAMSMGILGRGSRVRRARGRKHLVPEAGEELTTETLLFGWVLRDRLTARGTAGLLTVGLATAGLAALAACLAAPSALGAVSCGHSCVETVSAGRDGVPGPLTVALVSAVALGGLAALRARAMLRRLVPLRPVQHSRWLVAPTSRHRAMILLLTAGAVGIAWIEGTGRADLFFSVAVAVAALFALPALMVTWRVARTGPDDLAFVDVWSIVSTGGLPRVDTYQEGLVPALLATD
;
A
#
# COMPACT_ATOMS: atom_id res chain seq x y z
N MET A 1 31.73 10.35 19.02
CA MET A 1 31.61 8.90 19.30
C MET A 1 30.71 8.30 18.21
N THR A 2 31.18 7.32 17.43
CA THR A 2 30.37 6.70 16.37
C THR A 2 29.54 5.57 16.97
N ILE A 3 28.21 5.71 16.99
CA ILE A 3 27.29 4.67 17.50
C ILE A 3 27.28 3.49 16.50
N ASP A 4 27.34 2.25 16.99
CA ASP A 4 27.21 1.07 16.12
C ASP A 4 25.83 1.08 15.41
N PRO A 5 25.77 1.00 14.07
CA PRO A 5 24.50 0.97 13.32
C PRO A 5 23.58 -0.21 13.68
N ARG A 6 24.08 -1.28 14.31
CA ARG A 6 23.26 -2.37 14.86
C ARG A 6 22.56 -1.94 16.15
N PHE A 7 23.26 -1.20 17.01
CA PHE A 7 22.71 -0.66 18.25
C PHE A 7 21.61 0.35 17.95
N GLU A 8 21.90 1.32 17.08
CA GLU A 8 20.95 2.34 16.63
C GLU A 8 19.65 1.69 16.07
N ARG A 9 19.79 0.66 15.21
CA ARG A 9 18.64 -0.12 14.70
C ARG A 9 17.86 -0.83 15.80
N SER A 10 18.52 -1.31 16.84
CA SER A 10 17.86 -1.92 18.00
C SER A 10 17.07 -0.87 18.77
N VAL A 11 17.68 0.28 19.09
CA VAL A 11 17.02 1.39 19.79
C VAL A 11 15.80 1.88 18.99
N HIS A 12 15.96 2.20 17.71
CA HIS A 12 14.86 2.66 16.86
C HIS A 12 13.71 1.65 16.74
N ARG A 13 14.00 0.35 16.83
CA ARG A 13 12.96 -0.69 16.85
C ARG A 13 12.08 -0.55 18.09
N TRP A 14 12.68 -0.40 19.26
CA TRP A 14 11.96 -0.32 20.53
C TRP A 14 11.32 1.05 20.78
N LEU A 15 11.95 2.13 20.29
CA LEU A 15 11.36 3.47 20.33
C LEU A 15 10.03 3.55 19.57
N ARG A 16 9.68 2.59 18.70
CA ARG A 16 8.34 2.53 18.08
C ARG A 16 7.20 2.46 19.10
N ALA A 17 7.48 2.06 20.34
CA ALA A 17 6.55 2.15 21.46
C ALA A 17 6.13 3.60 21.78
N TYR A 18 6.92 4.62 21.43
CA TYR A 18 6.60 6.03 21.62
C TYR A 18 5.74 6.61 20.47
N PRO A 19 4.99 7.70 20.73
CA PRO A 19 4.29 8.44 19.67
C PRO A 19 5.24 8.89 18.54
N ARG A 20 4.71 9.08 17.32
CA ARG A 20 5.57 9.36 16.14
C ARG A 20 6.20 10.74 16.22
N ARG A 21 5.43 11.75 16.58
CA ARG A 21 5.93 13.12 16.82
C ARG A 21 7.06 13.16 17.84
N TRP A 22 6.89 12.49 18.99
CA TRP A 22 7.91 12.40 20.03
C TRP A 22 9.22 11.79 19.51
N ARG A 23 9.14 10.76 18.68
CA ARG A 23 10.34 10.17 18.07
C ARG A 23 11.05 11.09 17.10
N ARG A 24 10.33 11.94 16.35
CA ARG A 24 11.00 12.86 15.43
C ARG A 24 11.84 13.90 16.16
N GLU A 25 11.39 14.29 17.34
CA GLU A 25 12.06 15.30 18.16
C GLU A 25 13.15 14.71 19.06
N ARG A 26 12.92 13.52 19.64
CA ARG A 26 13.74 13.00 20.74
C ARG A 26 14.49 11.71 20.43
N ALA A 27 14.29 11.07 19.28
CA ALA A 27 14.90 9.76 19.04
C ALA A 27 16.43 9.82 19.02
N ASP A 28 17.01 10.87 18.46
CA ASP A 28 18.46 10.98 18.32
C ASP A 28 19.12 11.25 19.67
N GLU A 29 18.56 12.18 20.47
CA GLU A 29 18.96 12.44 21.86
C GLU A 29 18.92 11.17 22.71
N VAL A 30 17.81 10.43 22.65
CA VAL A 30 17.61 9.21 23.45
C VAL A 30 18.53 8.09 22.96
N THR A 31 18.81 8.03 21.65
CA THR A 31 19.73 7.03 21.11
C THR A 31 21.17 7.29 21.54
N ALA A 32 21.60 8.55 21.53
CA ALA A 32 22.91 8.97 22.06
C ALA A 32 23.03 8.65 23.55
N LEU A 33 22.05 9.05 24.36
CA LEU A 33 22.02 8.75 25.80
C LEU A 33 22.09 7.25 26.08
N LEU A 34 21.34 6.44 25.34
CA LEU A 34 21.35 4.99 25.50
C LEU A 34 22.68 4.36 25.05
N ALA A 35 23.35 4.94 24.05
CA ALA A 35 24.67 4.48 23.63
C ALA A 35 25.73 4.77 24.70
N ASP A 36 25.69 5.96 25.29
CA ASP A 36 26.60 6.35 26.38
C ASP A 36 26.43 5.44 27.61
N LEU A 37 25.18 5.08 27.95
CA LEU A 37 24.88 4.18 29.05
C LEU A 37 25.23 2.72 28.79
N ALA A 38 25.19 2.27 27.54
CA ALA A 38 25.45 0.87 27.18
C ALA A 38 26.95 0.56 27.02
N GLY A 39 27.78 1.58 26.79
CA GLY A 39 29.22 1.45 26.54
C GLY A 39 29.56 1.24 25.05
N PRO A 40 30.84 1.43 24.67
CA PRO A 40 31.27 1.51 23.26
C PRO A 40 31.08 0.20 22.47
N ASP A 41 31.07 -0.95 23.14
CA ASP A 41 30.96 -2.27 22.49
C ASP A 41 29.52 -2.81 22.42
N ALA A 42 28.54 -2.05 22.91
CA ALA A 42 27.15 -2.50 22.95
C ALA A 42 26.53 -2.52 21.54
N THR A 43 26.14 -3.71 21.08
CA THR A 43 25.47 -3.87 19.79
C THR A 43 23.94 -3.94 19.89
N ARG A 44 23.39 -4.14 21.10
CA ARG A 44 21.95 -4.26 21.38
C ARG A 44 21.61 -3.76 22.78
N LEU A 45 20.37 -3.30 22.96
CA LEU A 45 19.81 -2.98 24.27
C LEU A 45 19.62 -4.23 25.13
N SER A 46 19.89 -4.10 26.44
CA SER A 46 19.56 -5.13 27.42
C SER A 46 18.04 -5.31 27.56
N ALA A 47 17.60 -6.51 27.95
CA ALA A 47 16.18 -6.82 28.08
C ALA A 47 15.47 -5.89 29.09
N GLY A 48 16.12 -5.56 30.21
CA GLY A 48 15.58 -4.63 31.21
C GLY A 48 15.35 -3.23 30.63
N THR A 49 16.32 -2.69 29.90
CA THR A 49 16.20 -1.38 29.23
C THR A 49 15.10 -1.42 28.17
N VAL A 50 14.97 -2.51 27.42
CA VAL A 50 13.89 -2.70 26.44
C VAL A 50 12.51 -2.63 27.12
N VAL A 51 12.30 -3.38 28.21
CA VAL A 51 11.03 -3.39 28.95
C VAL A 51 10.73 -1.98 29.49
N GLY A 52 11.74 -1.30 30.05
CA GLY A 52 11.63 0.07 30.53
C GLY A 52 11.20 1.05 29.44
N LEU A 53 11.87 1.01 28.27
CA LEU A 53 11.53 1.85 27.12
C LEU A 53 10.12 1.57 26.59
N VAL A 54 9.71 0.30 26.50
CA VAL A 54 8.38 -0.07 26.03
C VAL A 54 7.32 0.45 27.00
N ARG A 55 7.49 0.22 28.31
CA ARG A 55 6.57 0.70 29.34
C ARG A 55 6.47 2.23 29.34
N ALA A 56 7.59 2.92 29.27
CA ALA A 56 7.63 4.38 29.21
C ALA A 56 6.97 4.92 27.92
N GLY A 57 7.23 4.30 26.76
CA GLY A 57 6.58 4.64 25.51
C GLY A 57 5.06 4.48 25.54
N TRP A 58 4.58 3.37 26.13
CA TRP A 58 3.14 3.14 26.34
C TRP A 58 2.53 4.16 27.31
N ALA A 59 3.22 4.46 28.41
CA ALA A 59 2.77 5.49 29.35
C ALA A 59 2.65 6.87 28.65
N THR A 60 3.61 7.24 27.81
CA THR A 60 3.57 8.48 27.01
C THR A 60 2.39 8.50 26.04
N ARG A 61 2.07 7.37 25.40
CA ARG A 61 0.86 7.25 24.56
C ARG A 61 -0.41 7.41 25.36
N LEU A 62 -0.49 6.81 26.55
CA LEU A 62 -1.67 6.91 27.41
C LEU A 62 -1.88 8.34 27.94
N ARG A 63 -0.82 9.03 28.38
CA ARG A 63 -0.90 10.43 28.85
C ARG A 63 -1.34 11.40 27.76
N THR A 64 -0.98 11.11 26.51
CA THR A 64 -1.31 11.97 25.37
C THR A 64 -2.60 11.56 24.65
N ARG A 65 -3.29 10.52 25.13
CA ARG A 65 -4.53 10.03 24.53
C ARG A 65 -5.71 10.90 25.01
N PRO A 66 -6.59 11.35 24.11
CA PRO A 66 -7.83 11.98 24.51
C PRO A 66 -8.74 11.05 25.33
N PRO A 67 -9.63 11.60 26.17
CA PRO A 67 -10.70 10.83 26.80
C PRO A 67 -11.49 9.99 25.79
N LEU A 68 -11.95 8.80 26.20
CA LEU A 68 -12.58 7.83 25.30
C LEU A 68 -13.74 8.41 24.47
N ARG A 69 -14.54 9.30 25.04
CA ARG A 69 -15.64 9.98 24.32
C ARG A 69 -15.17 10.73 23.06
N HIS A 70 -14.02 11.40 23.12
CA HIS A 70 -13.48 12.13 21.97
C HIS A 70 -12.89 11.18 20.94
N VAL A 71 -12.26 10.09 21.40
CA VAL A 71 -11.78 9.02 20.52
C VAL A 71 -12.95 8.38 19.75
N LEU A 72 -14.04 8.06 20.44
CA LEU A 72 -15.25 7.47 19.83
C LEU A 72 -15.93 8.47 18.88
N ALA A 73 -16.11 9.72 19.30
CA ALA A 73 -16.69 10.76 18.46
C ALA A 73 -15.87 10.99 17.17
N TYR A 74 -14.54 10.98 17.27
CA TYR A 74 -13.65 11.05 16.11
C TYR A 74 -13.76 9.81 15.20
N ARG A 75 -13.74 8.60 15.77
CA ARG A 75 -13.75 7.36 14.97
C ARG A 75 -15.10 7.07 14.31
N LEU A 76 -16.19 7.29 15.03
CA LEU A 76 -17.54 6.87 14.62
C LEU A 76 -18.30 7.99 13.91
N MET A 77 -18.05 9.25 14.28
CA MET A 77 -18.80 10.40 13.75
C MET A 77 -17.91 11.39 12.99
N ASP A 78 -16.61 11.09 12.82
CA ASP A 78 -15.61 12.01 12.25
C ASP A 78 -15.67 13.40 12.90
N ARG A 79 -16.03 13.48 14.20
CA ARG A 79 -16.08 14.76 14.92
C ARG A 79 -14.67 15.28 15.18
N ARG A 80 -14.52 16.60 15.08
CA ARG A 80 -13.25 17.28 15.34
C ARG A 80 -12.84 17.08 16.80
N VAL A 81 -11.56 16.81 17.01
CA VAL A 81 -10.99 16.60 18.33
C VAL A 81 -10.53 17.96 18.90
N PRO A 82 -10.71 18.23 20.22
CA PRO A 82 -10.24 19.46 20.84
C PRO A 82 -8.75 19.73 20.59
N ALA A 83 -8.38 21.02 20.48
CA ALA A 83 -7.02 21.47 20.14
C ALA A 83 -5.89 20.78 20.95
N PRO A 84 -6.00 20.57 22.28
CA PRO A 84 -4.95 19.93 23.08
C PRO A 84 -4.58 18.51 22.64
N TYR A 85 -5.48 17.82 21.93
CA TYR A 85 -5.27 16.44 21.49
C TYR A 85 -4.98 16.32 19.98
N ARG A 86 -4.70 17.43 19.27
CA ARG A 86 -4.34 17.40 17.84
C ARG A 86 -3.11 16.57 17.54
N GLY A 87 -2.10 16.61 18.40
CA GLY A 87 -0.92 15.77 18.27
C GLY A 87 -1.25 14.27 18.26
N TRP A 88 -2.29 13.86 18.99
CA TRP A 88 -2.80 12.48 18.93
C TRP A 88 -3.48 12.17 17.59
N VAL A 89 -4.30 13.08 17.07
CA VAL A 89 -4.95 12.90 15.76
C VAL A 89 -3.93 12.88 14.63
N ARG A 90 -2.91 13.72 14.68
CA ARG A 90 -1.79 13.72 13.72
C ARG A 90 -1.11 12.36 13.69
N ASP A 91 -0.74 11.84 14.86
CA ASP A 91 -0.15 10.51 14.97
C ASP A 91 -1.09 9.42 14.44
N ASP A 92 -2.39 9.54 14.67
CA ASP A 92 -3.39 8.60 14.17
C ASP A 92 -3.50 8.63 12.64
N ILE A 93 -3.69 9.81 12.03
CA ILE A 93 -3.74 9.98 10.58
C ILE A 93 -2.46 9.43 9.94
N GLU A 94 -1.31 9.70 10.56
CA GLU A 94 -0.03 9.17 10.14
C GLU A 94 0.10 7.65 10.35
N ALA A 95 -0.50 7.08 11.39
CA ALA A 95 -0.47 5.65 11.72
C ALA A 95 -1.48 4.81 10.93
N GLU A 96 -2.62 5.37 10.52
CA GLU A 96 -3.70 4.71 9.78
C GLU A 96 -3.27 4.22 8.39
N GLY A 97 -2.14 4.74 7.89
CA GLY A 97 -1.49 4.22 6.69
C GLY A 97 -0.64 2.98 6.92
N SER A 98 -0.55 2.47 8.16
CA SER A 98 0.13 1.21 8.42
C SER A 98 -0.77 0.05 7.97
N PRO A 99 -0.29 -0.85 7.11
CA PRO A 99 -1.09 -1.96 6.64
C PRO A 99 -1.54 -2.90 7.76
N ALA A 100 -0.77 -2.98 8.84
CA ALA A 100 -1.14 -3.75 10.03
C ALA A 100 -2.47 -3.28 10.64
N VAL A 101 -2.73 -1.97 10.71
CA VAL A 101 -4.00 -1.45 11.24
C VAL A 101 -5.17 -1.80 10.33
N VAL A 102 -4.98 -1.76 9.01
CA VAL A 102 -6.01 -2.15 8.04
C VAL A 102 -6.31 -3.64 8.16
N VAL A 103 -5.28 -4.48 8.15
CA VAL A 103 -5.42 -5.94 8.30
C VAL A 103 -6.10 -6.29 9.62
N LEU A 104 -5.68 -5.66 10.72
CA LEU A 104 -6.30 -5.88 12.04
C LEU A 104 -7.76 -5.43 12.07
N SER A 105 -8.09 -4.30 11.45
CA SER A 105 -9.48 -3.80 11.39
C SER A 105 -10.37 -4.73 10.59
N VAL A 106 -9.88 -5.21 9.43
CA VAL A 106 -10.60 -6.17 8.60
C VAL A 106 -10.74 -7.50 9.33
N ALA A 107 -9.67 -8.03 9.92
CA ALA A 107 -9.72 -9.24 10.72
C ALA A 107 -10.71 -9.14 11.89
N LEU A 108 -10.75 -7.99 12.58
CA LEU A 108 -11.73 -7.73 13.65
C LEU A 108 -13.15 -7.76 13.11
N VAL A 109 -13.43 -7.13 11.96
CA VAL A 109 -14.76 -7.20 11.32
C VAL A 109 -15.12 -8.64 10.97
N VAL A 110 -14.18 -9.43 10.44
CA VAL A 110 -14.41 -10.86 10.15
C VAL A 110 -14.78 -11.63 11.41
N VAL A 111 -14.04 -11.44 12.50
CA VAL A 111 -14.29 -12.11 13.78
C VAL A 111 -15.64 -11.70 14.35
N VAL A 112 -15.97 -10.40 14.32
CA VAL A 112 -17.26 -9.91 14.82
C VAL A 112 -18.41 -10.51 14.02
N VAL A 113 -18.35 -10.44 12.69
CA VAL A 113 -19.46 -10.85 11.82
C VAL A 113 -19.59 -12.36 11.71
N SER A 114 -18.48 -13.09 11.64
CA SER A 114 -18.50 -14.55 11.37
C SER A 114 -18.53 -15.39 12.64
N VAL A 115 -18.15 -14.82 13.79
CA VAL A 115 -18.01 -15.57 15.04
C VAL A 115 -18.86 -14.95 16.16
N LEU A 116 -18.64 -13.68 16.49
CA LEU A 116 -19.28 -13.09 17.69
C LEU A 116 -20.79 -12.85 17.53
N ILE A 117 -21.24 -12.36 16.37
CA ILE A 117 -22.67 -12.15 16.11
C ILE A 117 -23.44 -13.47 16.14
N PRO A 118 -23.02 -14.53 15.41
CA PRO A 118 -23.68 -15.84 15.48
C PRO A 118 -23.74 -16.40 16.91
N LEU A 119 -22.63 -16.32 17.65
CA LEU A 119 -22.60 -16.78 19.05
C LEU A 119 -23.59 -16.02 19.94
N ALA A 120 -23.77 -14.72 19.71
CA ALA A 120 -24.71 -13.89 20.47
C ALA A 120 -26.18 -14.13 20.07
N THR A 121 -26.45 -14.51 18.81
CA THR A 121 -27.80 -14.82 18.31
C THR A 121 -28.22 -16.27 18.52
N GLY A 122 -27.30 -17.14 18.96
CA GLY A 122 -27.53 -18.58 19.09
C GLY A 122 -27.36 -19.36 17.78
N ASP A 123 -26.91 -18.68 16.71
CA ASP A 123 -26.61 -19.32 15.43
C ASP A 123 -25.24 -20.00 15.50
N ARG A 124 -25.10 -21.12 14.76
CA ARG A 124 -23.78 -21.73 14.59
C ARG A 124 -22.88 -20.77 13.79
N PRO A 125 -21.60 -20.61 14.15
CA PRO A 125 -20.68 -19.83 13.33
C PRO A 125 -20.59 -20.50 11.95
N HIS A 126 -21.03 -19.78 10.91
CA HIS A 126 -20.92 -20.23 9.54
C HIS A 126 -19.51 -19.87 9.05
N ALA A 127 -18.90 -20.76 8.25
CA ALA A 127 -17.74 -20.35 7.48
C ALA A 127 -18.11 -19.09 6.69
N PRO A 128 -17.21 -18.08 6.61
CA PRO A 128 -17.50 -16.87 5.84
C PRO A 128 -17.97 -17.32 4.46
N SER A 129 -19.17 -16.86 4.06
CA SER A 129 -19.75 -17.21 2.78
C SER A 129 -18.73 -16.94 1.67
N GLY A 130 -18.77 -17.68 0.55
CA GLY A 130 -17.84 -17.47 -0.56
C GLY A 130 -17.77 -15.99 -1.02
N SER A 131 -18.84 -15.22 -0.80
CA SER A 131 -18.94 -13.78 -1.05
C SER A 131 -18.25 -12.87 -0.02
N ALA A 132 -18.04 -13.33 1.21
CA ALA A 132 -17.43 -12.52 2.28
C ALA A 132 -15.94 -12.26 2.00
N LEU A 133 -15.19 -13.24 1.50
CA LEU A 133 -13.77 -13.08 1.17
C LEU A 133 -13.53 -12.00 0.09
N PRO A 134 -14.25 -12.00 -1.06
CA PRO A 134 -14.20 -10.90 -2.04
C PRO A 134 -14.56 -9.54 -1.43
N ALA A 135 -15.58 -9.46 -0.58
CA ALA A 135 -15.98 -8.21 0.05
C ALA A 135 -14.90 -7.65 0.98
N LEU A 136 -14.27 -8.50 1.79
CA LEU A 136 -13.17 -8.13 2.68
C LEU A 136 -11.93 -7.72 1.90
N PHE A 137 -11.66 -8.41 0.79
CA PHE A 137 -10.59 -8.07 -0.13
C PHE A 137 -10.83 -6.70 -0.78
N ALA A 138 -12.04 -6.46 -1.30
CA ALA A 138 -12.44 -5.20 -1.90
C ALA A 138 -12.41 -4.04 -0.88
N MET A 139 -12.84 -4.29 0.36
CA MET A 139 -12.79 -3.31 1.44
C MET A 139 -11.34 -2.98 1.81
N SER A 140 -10.48 -3.99 1.96
CA SER A 140 -9.04 -3.82 2.22
C SER A 140 -8.38 -2.99 1.11
N MET A 141 -8.72 -3.29 -0.14
CA MET A 141 -8.25 -2.55 -1.32
C MET A 141 -8.75 -1.11 -1.34
N GLY A 142 -10.02 -0.87 -1.02
CA GLY A 142 -10.60 0.46 -0.92
C GLY A 142 -9.93 1.29 0.18
N ILE A 143 -9.71 0.69 1.35
CA ILE A 143 -9.03 1.33 2.47
C ILE A 143 -7.58 1.64 2.09
N LEU A 144 -6.85 0.71 1.48
CA LEU A 144 -5.45 0.89 1.06
C LEU A 144 -5.29 1.85 -0.13
N GLY A 145 -6.27 1.93 -1.04
CA GLY A 145 -6.24 2.81 -2.21
C GLY A 145 -6.60 4.28 -1.91
N ARG A 146 -7.49 4.54 -0.94
CA ARG A 146 -7.99 5.90 -0.64
C ARG A 146 -7.02 6.82 0.13
N GLY A 147 -5.81 6.34 0.40
CA GLY A 147 -4.94 6.84 1.47
C GLY A 147 -4.58 8.31 1.42
N SER A 148 -3.99 8.77 0.33
CA SER A 148 -3.45 10.13 0.27
C SER A 148 -4.56 11.17 0.28
N ARG A 149 -5.64 10.96 -0.48
CA ARG A 149 -6.78 11.87 -0.53
C ARG A 149 -7.52 11.94 0.80
N VAL A 150 -7.86 10.79 1.39
CA VAL A 150 -8.55 10.74 2.69
C VAL A 150 -7.68 11.32 3.80
N ARG A 151 -6.37 11.04 3.80
CA ARG A 151 -5.43 11.65 4.75
C ARG A 151 -5.38 13.16 4.63
N ARG A 152 -5.33 13.71 3.41
CA ARG A 152 -5.36 15.15 3.19
C ARG A 152 -6.68 15.74 3.66
N ALA A 153 -7.81 15.14 3.31
CA ALA A 153 -9.13 15.61 3.76
C ALA A 153 -9.25 15.61 5.30
N ARG A 154 -8.81 14.54 5.97
CA ARG A 154 -8.78 14.44 7.43
C ARG A 154 -7.79 15.41 8.05
N GLY A 155 -6.60 15.57 7.47
CA GLY A 155 -5.62 16.55 7.91
C GLY A 155 -6.18 17.97 7.85
N ARG A 156 -6.87 18.32 6.76
CA ARG A 156 -7.57 19.61 6.60
C ARG A 156 -8.63 19.81 7.68
N LYS A 157 -9.45 18.79 7.94
CA LYS A 157 -10.53 18.87 8.91
C LYS A 157 -10.05 18.96 10.36
N HIS A 158 -9.00 18.21 10.73
CA HIS A 158 -8.64 17.98 12.13
C HIS A 158 -7.36 18.71 12.58
N LEU A 159 -6.47 19.08 11.65
CA LEU A 159 -5.17 19.68 11.99
C LEU A 159 -5.06 21.16 11.63
N VAL A 160 -5.97 21.69 10.80
CA VAL A 160 -6.03 23.13 10.47
C VAL A 160 -6.83 23.87 11.54
N PRO A 161 -6.32 24.97 12.11
CA PRO A 161 -6.99 25.68 13.20
C PRO A 161 -8.29 26.34 12.73
N GLU A 162 -9.26 26.43 13.63
CA GLU A 162 -10.48 27.23 13.46
C GLU A 162 -10.23 28.67 13.90
N ALA A 163 -11.06 29.60 13.42
CA ALA A 163 -10.95 31.00 13.82
C ALA A 163 -11.08 31.14 15.34
N GLY A 164 -10.13 31.82 15.97
CA GLY A 164 -10.08 32.00 17.42
C GLY A 164 -9.36 30.89 18.19
N GLU A 165 -8.87 29.82 17.54
CA GLU A 165 -8.03 28.83 18.20
C GLU A 165 -6.56 29.26 18.26
N GLU A 166 -5.90 28.98 19.38
CA GLU A 166 -4.47 29.21 19.54
C GLU A 166 -3.65 28.30 18.62
N LEU A 167 -2.63 28.88 17.98
CA LEU A 167 -1.68 28.15 17.15
C LEU A 167 -0.68 27.41 18.05
N THR A 168 -0.64 26.09 17.91
CA THR A 168 0.33 25.23 18.60
C THR A 168 1.34 24.67 17.61
N THR A 169 2.46 24.12 18.10
CA THR A 169 3.47 23.43 17.27
C THR A 169 2.92 22.22 16.48
N GLU A 170 1.78 21.68 16.93
CA GLU A 170 1.06 20.58 16.26
C GLU A 170 0.04 21.05 15.23
N THR A 171 -0.17 22.36 15.13
CA THR A 171 -1.11 22.96 14.20
C THR A 171 -0.49 23.00 12.81
N LEU A 172 -1.28 22.64 11.80
CA LEU A 172 -0.86 22.72 10.40
C LEU A 172 -1.63 23.84 9.70
N LEU A 173 -0.94 24.61 8.86
CA LEU A 173 -1.55 25.62 8.00
C LEU A 173 -1.55 25.14 6.56
N PHE A 174 -2.40 25.78 5.75
CA PHE A 174 -2.32 25.62 4.30
C PHE A 174 -1.06 26.30 3.77
N GLY A 175 -0.33 25.58 2.93
CA GLY A 175 0.86 26.10 2.28
C GLY A 175 1.14 25.39 0.96
N TRP A 176 2.01 25.99 0.17
CA TRP A 176 2.50 25.38 -1.06
C TRP A 176 3.55 24.33 -0.71
N VAL A 177 3.25 23.06 -1.01
CA VAL A 177 4.17 21.94 -0.77
C VAL A 177 4.60 21.30 -2.08
N LEU A 178 5.77 20.68 -2.03
CA LEU A 178 6.25 19.83 -3.11
C LEU A 178 5.29 18.65 -3.34
N ARG A 179 5.21 18.19 -4.58
CA ARG A 179 4.38 17.06 -4.93
C ARG A 179 5.09 15.73 -4.66
N ASP A 180 4.53 14.93 -3.76
CA ASP A 180 4.99 13.55 -3.56
C ASP A 180 4.76 12.71 -4.82
N ARG A 181 5.83 12.14 -5.35
CA ARG A 181 5.83 11.21 -6.49
C ARG A 181 6.55 9.92 -6.11
N LEU A 182 5.98 8.79 -6.48
CA LEU A 182 6.63 7.50 -6.21
C LEU A 182 7.84 7.31 -7.12
N THR A 183 8.95 6.81 -6.57
CA THR A 183 10.14 6.48 -7.36
C THR A 183 9.83 5.39 -8.37
N ALA A 184 10.30 5.56 -9.62
CA ALA A 184 10.14 4.55 -10.66
C ALA A 184 10.84 3.24 -10.27
N ARG A 185 12.06 3.32 -9.73
CA ARG A 185 12.89 2.16 -9.36
C ARG A 185 12.19 1.23 -8.37
N GLY A 186 11.62 1.79 -7.30
CA GLY A 186 10.93 1.00 -6.28
C GLY A 186 9.57 0.49 -6.76
N THR A 187 8.78 1.35 -7.41
CA THR A 187 7.40 1.04 -7.78
C THR A 187 7.33 0.03 -8.92
N ALA A 188 8.13 0.22 -9.97
CA ALA A 188 8.17 -0.70 -11.10
C ALA A 188 8.65 -2.09 -10.68
N GLY A 189 9.66 -2.17 -9.81
CA GLY A 189 10.14 -3.47 -9.29
C GLY A 189 9.07 -4.19 -8.48
N LEU A 190 8.39 -3.48 -7.58
CA LEU A 190 7.32 -4.03 -6.75
C LEU A 190 6.15 -4.54 -7.60
N LEU A 191 5.72 -3.77 -8.60
CA LEU A 191 4.68 -4.18 -9.54
C LEU A 191 5.13 -5.35 -10.42
N THR A 192 6.39 -5.38 -10.87
CA THR A 192 6.94 -6.47 -11.68
C THR A 192 6.88 -7.79 -10.93
N VAL A 193 7.32 -7.80 -9.66
CA VAL A 193 7.27 -9.00 -8.83
C VAL A 193 5.84 -9.45 -8.59
N GLY A 194 4.95 -8.53 -8.18
CA GLY A 194 3.55 -8.87 -7.93
C GLY A 194 2.84 -9.42 -9.17
N LEU A 195 3.02 -8.77 -10.33
CA LEU A 195 2.42 -9.21 -11.59
C LEU A 195 3.02 -10.53 -12.10
N ALA A 196 4.33 -10.75 -11.96
CA ALA A 196 4.96 -12.01 -12.32
C ALA A 196 4.44 -13.17 -11.47
N THR A 197 4.34 -12.99 -10.15
CA THR A 197 3.82 -14.02 -9.25
C THR A 197 2.35 -14.33 -9.55
N ALA A 198 1.50 -13.31 -9.70
CA ALA A 198 0.10 -13.51 -10.05
C ALA A 198 -0.07 -14.17 -11.44
N GLY A 199 0.71 -13.72 -12.43
CA GLY A 199 0.71 -14.27 -13.78
C GLY A 199 1.13 -15.73 -13.84
N LEU A 200 2.19 -16.12 -13.12
CA LEU A 200 2.64 -17.51 -13.03
C LEU A 200 1.59 -18.42 -12.39
N ALA A 201 0.97 -17.98 -11.28
CA ALA A 201 -0.10 -18.74 -10.65
C ALA A 201 -1.31 -18.90 -11.57
N ALA A 202 -1.72 -17.82 -12.25
CA ALA A 202 -2.83 -17.82 -13.20
C ALA A 202 -2.55 -18.71 -14.43
N LEU A 203 -1.32 -18.73 -14.94
CA LEU A 203 -0.91 -19.65 -16.01
C LEU A 203 -0.95 -21.10 -15.56
N ALA A 204 -0.48 -21.40 -14.34
CA ALA A 204 -0.58 -22.74 -13.78
C ALA A 204 -2.04 -23.20 -13.66
N ALA A 205 -2.94 -22.31 -13.21
CA ALA A 205 -4.39 -22.57 -13.18
C ALA A 205 -4.96 -22.82 -14.58
N CYS A 206 -4.56 -22.04 -15.58
CA CYS A 206 -4.99 -22.24 -16.98
C CYS A 206 -4.60 -23.62 -17.54
N LEU A 207 -3.51 -24.22 -17.03
CA LEU A 207 -3.03 -25.54 -17.44
C LEU A 207 -3.66 -26.67 -16.61
N ALA A 208 -3.92 -26.46 -15.32
CA ALA A 208 -4.34 -27.50 -14.38
C ALA A 208 -5.86 -27.58 -14.13
N ALA A 209 -6.62 -26.52 -14.42
CA ALA A 209 -8.04 -26.46 -14.09
C ALA A 209 -8.85 -27.55 -14.84
N PRO A 210 -9.63 -28.39 -14.12
CA PRO A 210 -10.39 -29.49 -14.72
C PRO A 210 -11.67 -29.02 -15.45
N SER A 211 -12.20 -27.85 -15.08
CA SER A 211 -13.39 -27.26 -15.69
C SER A 211 -13.16 -25.79 -16.07
N ALA A 212 -13.92 -25.31 -17.06
CA ALA A 212 -13.93 -23.92 -17.46
C ALA A 212 -15.37 -23.44 -17.69
N LEU A 213 -15.58 -22.13 -17.47
CA LEU A 213 -16.84 -21.46 -17.80
C LEU A 213 -16.91 -21.29 -19.31
N GLY A 214 -17.83 -22.02 -19.93
CA GLY A 214 -18.19 -21.91 -21.34
C GLY A 214 -19.48 -21.10 -21.52
N ALA A 215 -19.71 -20.62 -22.73
CA ALA A 215 -20.98 -20.02 -23.15
C ALA A 215 -21.56 -20.88 -24.27
N VAL A 216 -22.79 -21.38 -24.08
CA VAL A 216 -23.52 -22.16 -25.08
C VAL A 216 -24.78 -21.41 -25.52
N SER A 217 -25.16 -21.58 -26.79
CA SER A 217 -26.41 -21.03 -27.31
C SER A 217 -27.58 -21.90 -26.84
N CYS A 218 -28.53 -21.32 -26.11
CA CYS A 218 -29.77 -21.96 -25.67
C CYS A 218 -30.95 -21.69 -26.62
N GLY A 219 -30.71 -21.05 -27.77
CA GLY A 219 -31.73 -20.72 -28.77
C GLY A 219 -31.44 -19.39 -29.49
N HIS A 220 -32.40 -18.89 -30.28
CA HIS A 220 -32.27 -17.58 -30.91
C HIS A 220 -32.17 -16.48 -29.83
N SER A 221 -31.01 -15.83 -29.72
CA SER A 221 -30.68 -14.75 -28.76
C SER A 221 -30.45 -15.14 -27.29
N CYS A 222 -30.35 -16.43 -26.98
CA CYS A 222 -30.08 -16.92 -25.61
C CYS A 222 -28.64 -17.43 -25.50
N VAL A 223 -27.88 -16.91 -24.53
CA VAL A 223 -26.54 -17.40 -24.17
C VAL A 223 -26.57 -17.82 -22.71
N GLU A 224 -26.30 -19.09 -22.44
CA GLU A 224 -26.19 -19.63 -21.09
C GLU A 224 -24.73 -19.93 -20.76
N THR A 225 -24.32 -19.59 -19.54
CA THR A 225 -23.00 -19.94 -19.01
C THR A 225 -23.06 -21.35 -18.43
N VAL A 226 -22.28 -22.27 -18.99
CA VAL A 226 -22.22 -23.67 -18.54
C VAL A 226 -20.81 -24.01 -18.07
N SER A 227 -20.71 -24.81 -17.00
CA SER A 227 -19.45 -25.43 -16.62
C SER A 227 -19.20 -26.62 -17.54
N ALA A 228 -18.07 -26.61 -18.24
CA ALA A 228 -17.66 -27.71 -19.11
C ALA A 228 -16.32 -28.30 -18.63
N GLY A 229 -16.24 -29.63 -18.61
CA GLY A 229 -14.98 -30.34 -18.38
C GLY A 229 -13.97 -30.03 -19.50
N ARG A 230 -12.68 -30.02 -19.16
CA ARG A 230 -11.58 -29.77 -20.12
C ARG A 230 -10.77 -31.03 -20.38
N ASP A 231 -10.80 -31.48 -21.64
CA ASP A 231 -9.91 -32.54 -22.16
C ASP A 231 -8.60 -31.99 -22.74
N GLY A 232 -8.11 -30.85 -22.21
CA GLY A 232 -6.88 -30.20 -22.66
C GLY A 232 -6.93 -28.67 -22.62
N VAL A 233 -5.99 -28.03 -23.32
CA VAL A 233 -5.96 -26.56 -23.48
C VAL A 233 -6.78 -26.19 -24.73
N PRO A 234 -7.91 -25.48 -24.58
CA PRO A 234 -8.75 -25.15 -25.72
C PRO A 234 -8.01 -24.21 -26.68
N GLY A 235 -8.16 -24.44 -27.99
CA GLY A 235 -7.52 -23.65 -29.04
C GLY A 235 -7.62 -22.13 -28.85
N PRO A 236 -8.82 -21.58 -28.53
CA PRO A 236 -8.98 -20.14 -28.25
C PRO A 236 -8.11 -19.62 -27.10
N LEU A 237 -7.92 -20.40 -26.03
CA LEU A 237 -7.05 -20.02 -24.91
C LEU A 237 -5.59 -19.96 -25.36
N THR A 238 -5.12 -20.95 -26.12
CA THR A 238 -3.77 -20.96 -26.68
C THR A 238 -3.53 -19.73 -27.56
N VAL A 239 -4.48 -19.42 -28.46
CA VAL A 239 -4.40 -18.23 -29.32
C VAL A 239 -4.34 -16.95 -28.49
N ALA A 240 -5.16 -16.83 -27.44
CA ALA A 240 -5.17 -15.67 -26.56
C ALA A 240 -3.82 -15.49 -25.82
N LEU A 241 -3.27 -16.57 -25.26
CA LEU A 241 -2.00 -16.53 -24.53
C LEU A 241 -0.82 -16.20 -25.46
N VAL A 242 -0.74 -16.82 -26.64
CA VAL A 242 0.30 -16.55 -27.65
C VAL A 242 0.21 -15.10 -28.14
N SER A 243 -1.00 -14.62 -28.42
CA SER A 243 -1.24 -13.23 -28.82
C SER A 243 -0.80 -12.26 -27.72
N ALA A 244 -1.09 -12.55 -26.46
CA ALA A 244 -0.68 -11.74 -25.32
C ALA A 244 0.85 -11.66 -25.20
N VAL A 245 1.57 -12.77 -25.39
CA VAL A 245 3.05 -12.79 -25.41
C VAL A 245 3.60 -11.93 -26.54
N ALA A 246 3.09 -12.11 -27.76
CA ALA A 246 3.54 -11.36 -28.93
C ALA A 246 3.31 -9.85 -28.75
N LEU A 247 2.10 -9.45 -28.35
CA LEU A 247 1.76 -8.05 -28.09
C LEU A 247 2.55 -7.48 -26.91
N GLY A 248 2.80 -8.26 -25.86
CA GLY A 248 3.64 -7.84 -24.73
C GLY A 248 5.10 -7.62 -25.14
N GLY A 249 5.64 -8.46 -26.02
CA GLY A 249 6.96 -8.28 -26.61
C GLY A 249 7.06 -6.98 -27.43
N LEU A 250 6.08 -6.72 -28.29
CA LEU A 250 5.99 -5.47 -29.06
C LEU A 250 5.87 -4.24 -28.14
N ALA A 251 5.03 -4.33 -27.09
CA ALA A 251 4.90 -3.28 -26.08
C ALA A 251 6.22 -3.01 -25.34
N ALA A 252 6.99 -4.05 -25.03
CA ALA A 252 8.31 -3.92 -24.40
C ALA A 252 9.34 -3.23 -25.30
N LEU A 253 9.39 -3.59 -26.59
CA LEU A 253 10.25 -2.95 -27.57
C LEU A 253 9.90 -1.47 -27.72
N ARG A 254 8.60 -1.17 -27.84
CA ARG A 254 8.09 0.21 -27.89
C ARG A 254 8.46 0.98 -26.62
N ALA A 255 8.18 0.44 -25.44
CA ALA A 255 8.52 1.07 -24.16
C ALA A 255 10.03 1.34 -24.05
N ARG A 256 10.88 0.40 -24.48
CA ARG A 256 12.34 0.55 -24.49
C ARG A 256 12.78 1.70 -25.39
N ALA A 257 12.26 1.75 -26.62
CA ALA A 257 12.59 2.80 -27.58
C ALA A 257 12.17 4.18 -27.06
N MET A 258 10.94 4.28 -26.53
CA MET A 258 10.40 5.53 -26.00
C MET A 258 11.16 6.02 -24.77
N LEU A 259 11.45 5.13 -23.81
CA LEU A 259 12.19 5.50 -22.62
C LEU A 259 13.62 5.93 -22.95
N ARG A 260 14.31 5.21 -23.85
CA ARG A 260 15.67 5.61 -24.29
C ARG A 260 15.68 7.00 -24.95
N ARG A 261 14.66 7.31 -25.75
CA ARG A 261 14.56 8.58 -26.47
C ARG A 261 14.14 9.73 -25.57
N LEU A 262 13.13 9.54 -24.72
CA LEU A 262 12.42 10.62 -24.04
C LEU A 262 12.89 10.86 -22.61
N VAL A 263 13.48 9.87 -21.93
CA VAL A 263 13.99 10.05 -20.56
C VAL A 263 15.10 11.12 -20.49
N PRO A 264 16.08 11.18 -21.42
CA PRO A 264 17.11 12.23 -21.42
C PRO A 264 16.56 13.64 -21.71
N LEU A 265 15.43 13.72 -22.43
CA LEU A 265 14.81 14.99 -22.85
C LEU A 265 13.80 15.53 -21.82
N ARG A 266 13.67 14.89 -20.65
CA ARG A 266 12.70 15.31 -19.64
C ARG A 266 13.09 16.68 -19.05
N PRO A 267 12.12 17.57 -18.79
CA PRO A 267 12.40 18.81 -18.09
C PRO A 267 12.81 18.52 -16.63
N VAL A 268 13.61 19.41 -16.04
CA VAL A 268 13.94 19.37 -14.61
C VAL A 268 12.68 19.62 -13.78
N GLN A 269 12.53 18.89 -12.68
CA GLN A 269 11.30 18.84 -11.89
C GLN A 269 11.55 19.38 -10.48
N HIS A 270 11.53 20.71 -10.35
CA HIS A 270 11.85 21.40 -9.09
C HIS A 270 10.75 21.25 -8.02
N SER A 271 9.49 21.08 -8.42
CA SER A 271 8.34 21.13 -7.50
C SER A 271 7.89 19.76 -6.95
N ARG A 272 8.78 18.75 -6.92
CA ARG A 272 8.42 17.39 -6.49
C ARG A 272 9.38 16.79 -5.48
N TRP A 273 8.86 15.89 -4.67
CA TRP A 273 9.65 15.05 -3.78
C TRP A 273 9.44 13.58 -4.16
N LEU A 274 10.55 12.85 -4.28
CA LEU A 274 10.50 11.45 -4.67
C LEU A 274 10.47 10.55 -3.45
N VAL A 275 9.41 9.78 -3.36
CA VAL A 275 9.12 8.91 -2.21
C VAL A 275 9.24 7.46 -2.64
N ALA A 276 10.03 6.68 -1.90
CA ALA A 276 10.05 5.24 -2.09
C ALA A 276 8.66 4.62 -1.80
N PRO A 277 8.30 3.47 -2.41
CA PRO A 277 7.06 2.78 -2.10
C PRO A 277 6.97 2.47 -0.60
N THR A 278 6.02 3.12 0.06
CA THR A 278 5.76 2.93 1.49
C THR A 278 5.28 1.50 1.78
N SER A 279 5.31 1.08 3.05
CA SER A 279 4.79 -0.23 3.48
C SER A 279 3.34 -0.47 3.07
N ARG A 280 2.54 0.59 2.97
CA ARG A 280 1.16 0.56 2.47
C ARG A 280 1.08 0.10 1.01
N HIS A 281 1.89 0.67 0.13
CA HIS A 281 1.93 0.26 -1.29
C HIS A 281 2.37 -1.20 -1.43
N ARG A 282 3.36 -1.62 -0.63
CA ARG A 282 3.82 -3.02 -0.58
C ARG A 282 2.73 -3.96 -0.13
N ALA A 283 2.02 -3.63 0.95
CA ALA A 283 0.92 -4.44 1.45
C ALA A 283 -0.26 -4.50 0.47
N MET A 284 -0.57 -3.40 -0.22
CA MET A 284 -1.61 -3.38 -1.25
C MET A 284 -1.26 -4.31 -2.42
N ILE A 285 -0.02 -4.24 -2.92
CA ILE A 285 0.44 -5.11 -4.01
C ILE A 285 0.53 -6.57 -3.53
N LEU A 286 1.01 -6.81 -2.31
CA LEU A 286 1.03 -8.15 -1.72
C LEU A 286 -0.37 -8.73 -1.61
N LEU A 287 -1.33 -7.95 -1.10
CA LEU A 287 -2.72 -8.37 -0.97
C LEU A 287 -3.30 -8.69 -2.36
N LEU A 288 -3.16 -7.78 -3.34
CA LEU A 288 -3.60 -8.02 -4.72
C LEU A 288 -3.04 -9.32 -5.29
N THR A 289 -1.74 -9.52 -5.11
CA THR A 289 -1.03 -10.71 -5.60
C THR A 289 -1.53 -11.96 -4.91
N ALA A 290 -1.68 -11.94 -3.58
CA ALA A 290 -2.18 -13.07 -2.79
C ALA A 290 -3.63 -13.41 -3.15
N GLY A 291 -4.48 -12.41 -3.41
CA GLY A 291 -5.84 -12.62 -3.90
C GLY A 291 -5.86 -13.31 -5.25
N ALA A 292 -5.05 -12.84 -6.21
CA ALA A 292 -4.93 -13.46 -7.53
C ALA A 292 -4.40 -14.89 -7.45
N VAL A 293 -3.38 -15.15 -6.63
CA VAL A 293 -2.83 -16.50 -6.39
C VAL A 293 -3.88 -17.41 -5.75
N GLY A 294 -4.64 -16.92 -4.76
CA GLY A 294 -5.72 -17.66 -4.12
C GLY A 294 -6.83 -18.04 -5.09
N ILE A 295 -7.26 -17.11 -5.96
CA ILE A 295 -8.23 -17.39 -7.02
C ILE A 295 -7.69 -18.45 -7.98
N ALA A 296 -6.45 -18.29 -8.45
CA ALA A 296 -5.81 -19.25 -9.34
C ALA A 296 -5.70 -20.66 -8.72
N TRP A 297 -5.43 -20.74 -7.41
CA TRP A 297 -5.44 -22.00 -6.68
C TRP A 297 -6.83 -22.65 -6.63
N ILE A 298 -7.88 -21.87 -6.36
CA ILE A 298 -9.26 -22.37 -6.33
C ILE A 298 -9.67 -22.91 -7.70
N GLU A 299 -9.42 -22.15 -8.78
CA GLU A 299 -9.72 -22.57 -10.16
C GLU A 299 -8.87 -23.79 -10.58
N GLY A 300 -7.56 -23.76 -10.31
CA GLY A 300 -6.65 -24.85 -10.65
C GLY A 300 -6.92 -26.16 -9.91
N THR A 301 -7.59 -26.12 -8.74
CA THR A 301 -8.01 -27.32 -8.00
C THR A 301 -9.42 -27.80 -8.35
N GLY A 302 -10.11 -27.16 -9.30
CA GLY A 302 -11.47 -27.51 -9.69
C GLY A 302 -12.55 -27.13 -8.68
N ARG A 303 -12.23 -26.26 -7.71
CA ARG A 303 -13.23 -25.75 -6.74
C ARG A 303 -14.04 -24.59 -7.30
N ALA A 304 -13.58 -23.98 -8.39
CA ALA A 304 -14.29 -23.03 -9.20
C ALA A 304 -13.94 -23.27 -10.66
N ASP A 305 -14.84 -22.89 -11.56
CA ASP A 305 -14.56 -22.93 -12.99
C ASP A 305 -13.52 -21.90 -13.38
N LEU A 306 -12.63 -22.27 -14.30
CA LEU A 306 -11.61 -21.37 -14.82
C LEU A 306 -12.26 -20.17 -15.54
N PHE A 307 -12.07 -18.97 -15.02
CA PHE A 307 -12.52 -17.73 -15.65
C PHE A 307 -11.56 -16.56 -15.37
N PHE A 308 -11.33 -16.24 -14.10
CA PHE A 308 -10.52 -15.08 -13.70
C PHE A 308 -9.04 -15.26 -14.03
N SER A 309 -8.49 -16.47 -13.87
CA SER A 309 -7.07 -16.72 -14.17
C SER A 309 -6.75 -16.51 -15.64
N VAL A 310 -7.68 -16.72 -16.57
CA VAL A 310 -7.44 -16.44 -18.00
C VAL A 310 -7.17 -14.94 -18.20
N ALA A 311 -8.02 -14.08 -17.63
CA ALA A 311 -7.85 -12.63 -17.73
C ALA A 311 -6.55 -12.16 -17.06
N VAL A 312 -6.23 -12.70 -15.87
CA VAL A 312 -4.99 -12.35 -15.15
C VAL A 312 -3.75 -12.82 -15.92
N ALA A 313 -3.76 -14.03 -16.49
CA ALA A 313 -2.65 -14.56 -17.28
C ALA A 313 -2.41 -13.72 -18.54
N VAL A 314 -3.48 -13.41 -19.30
CA VAL A 314 -3.39 -12.56 -20.50
C VAL A 314 -2.86 -11.17 -20.14
N ALA A 315 -3.41 -10.53 -19.10
CA ALA A 315 -2.95 -9.22 -18.65
C ALA A 315 -1.49 -9.23 -18.19
N ALA A 316 -1.07 -10.28 -17.47
CA ALA A 316 0.31 -10.43 -17.01
C ALA A 316 1.28 -10.64 -18.18
N LEU A 317 0.97 -11.54 -19.12
CA LEU A 317 1.80 -11.79 -20.31
C LEU A 317 1.94 -10.54 -21.19
N PHE A 318 0.88 -9.75 -21.30
CA PHE A 318 0.91 -8.49 -22.03
C PHE A 318 1.74 -7.40 -21.31
N ALA A 319 1.50 -7.17 -20.02
CA ALA A 319 2.08 -6.01 -19.31
C ALA A 319 3.47 -6.27 -18.72
N LEU A 320 3.79 -7.51 -18.33
CA LEU A 320 5.04 -7.84 -17.62
C LEU A 320 6.31 -7.50 -18.42
N PRO A 321 6.41 -7.80 -19.73
CA PRO A 321 7.61 -7.46 -20.51
C PRO A 321 7.91 -5.96 -20.52
N ALA A 322 6.89 -5.11 -20.73
CA ALA A 322 7.05 -3.65 -20.72
C ALA A 322 7.41 -3.11 -19.32
N LEU A 323 6.84 -3.72 -18.27
CA LEU A 323 7.14 -3.38 -16.88
C LEU A 323 8.56 -3.79 -16.47
N MET A 324 9.07 -4.93 -16.95
CA MET A 324 10.46 -5.35 -16.76
C MET A 324 11.43 -4.39 -17.43
N VAL A 325 11.15 -3.93 -18.65
CA VAL A 325 11.94 -2.89 -19.34
C VAL A 325 11.95 -1.61 -18.52
N THR A 326 10.78 -1.16 -18.09
CA THR A 326 10.61 0.02 -17.22
C THR A 326 11.43 -0.10 -15.94
N TRP A 327 11.38 -1.25 -15.28
CA TRP A 327 12.14 -1.50 -14.05
C TRP A 327 13.66 -1.50 -14.28
N ARG A 328 14.13 -2.11 -15.37
CA ARG A 328 15.56 -2.09 -15.76
C ARG A 328 16.04 -0.67 -16.04
N VAL A 329 15.29 0.09 -16.84
CA VAL A 329 15.63 1.50 -17.13
C VAL A 329 15.61 2.35 -15.86
N ALA A 330 14.65 2.15 -14.95
CA ALA A 330 14.62 2.89 -13.68
C ALA A 330 15.74 2.48 -12.70
N ARG A 331 16.31 1.28 -12.85
CA ARG A 331 17.48 0.85 -12.07
C ARG A 331 18.76 1.52 -12.55
N THR A 332 18.99 1.56 -13.85
CA THR A 332 20.21 2.12 -14.46
C THR A 332 20.10 3.61 -14.79
N GLY A 333 18.89 4.15 -14.77
CA GLY A 333 18.59 5.53 -15.10
C GLY A 333 18.74 6.48 -13.91
N PRO A 334 18.43 7.76 -14.13
CA PRO A 334 18.59 8.81 -13.13
C PRO A 334 17.74 8.59 -11.88
N ASP A 335 18.27 8.99 -10.72
CA ASP A 335 17.60 8.82 -9.43
C ASP A 335 16.36 9.71 -9.27
N ASP A 336 16.24 10.77 -10.06
CA ASP A 336 15.11 11.70 -10.04
C ASP A 336 13.87 11.18 -10.82
N LEU A 337 13.87 9.94 -11.30
CA LEU A 337 12.81 9.42 -12.17
C LEU A 337 11.58 8.96 -11.38
N ALA A 338 10.44 9.65 -11.59
CA ALA A 338 9.15 9.27 -11.00
C ALA A 338 8.45 8.17 -11.83
N PHE A 339 7.72 7.28 -11.15
CA PHE A 339 6.95 6.20 -11.82
C PHE A 339 5.90 6.76 -12.78
N VAL A 340 5.26 7.87 -12.42
CA VAL A 340 4.23 8.52 -13.26
C VAL A 340 4.82 9.07 -14.56
N ASP A 341 6.07 9.55 -14.55
CA ASP A 341 6.73 10.05 -15.76
C ASP A 341 6.98 8.90 -16.72
N VAL A 342 7.52 7.79 -16.20
CA VAL A 342 7.78 6.59 -16.98
C VAL A 342 6.49 6.04 -17.57
N TRP A 343 5.43 5.96 -16.76
CA TRP A 343 4.11 5.54 -17.24
C TRP A 343 3.59 6.48 -18.33
N SER A 344 3.66 7.80 -18.13
CA SER A 344 3.23 8.79 -19.11
C SER A 344 4.01 8.66 -20.42
N ILE A 345 5.34 8.52 -20.35
CA ILE A 345 6.20 8.34 -21.52
C ILE A 345 5.80 7.08 -22.29
N VAL A 346 5.67 5.94 -21.60
CA VAL A 346 5.35 4.64 -22.25
C VAL A 346 3.94 4.63 -22.84
N SER A 347 2.96 5.20 -22.13
CA SER A 347 1.55 5.16 -22.55
C SER A 347 1.20 6.22 -23.60
N THR A 348 1.73 7.44 -23.49
CA THR A 348 1.33 8.57 -24.35
C THR A 348 2.37 8.95 -25.40
N GLY A 349 3.64 8.61 -25.21
CA GLY A 349 4.73 9.13 -26.05
C GLY A 349 5.07 10.59 -25.88
N GLY A 350 4.43 11.27 -24.92
CA GLY A 350 4.75 12.64 -24.55
C GLY A 350 5.85 12.73 -23.50
N LEU A 351 6.53 13.89 -23.48
CA LEU A 351 7.34 14.29 -22.33
C LEU A 351 6.44 14.53 -21.11
N PRO A 352 6.88 14.20 -19.90
CA PRO A 352 6.12 14.46 -18.68
C PRO A 352 5.96 15.97 -18.48
N ARG A 353 4.77 16.39 -18.04
CA ARG A 353 4.51 17.79 -17.66
C ARG A 353 5.33 18.16 -16.42
N VAL A 354 5.76 19.42 -16.33
CA VAL A 354 6.44 19.93 -15.14
C VAL A 354 5.44 19.95 -13.98
N ASP A 355 5.80 19.33 -12.88
CA ASP A 355 5.00 19.36 -11.66
C ASP A 355 4.98 20.77 -11.09
N THR A 356 3.80 21.23 -10.70
CA THR A 356 3.59 22.49 -9.98
C THR A 356 3.48 22.22 -8.49
N TYR A 357 3.77 23.24 -7.68
CA TYR A 357 3.45 23.21 -6.25
C TYR A 357 1.96 22.90 -6.07
N GLN A 358 1.65 22.08 -5.07
CA GLN A 358 0.28 21.77 -4.70
C GLN A 358 -0.02 22.37 -3.33
N GLU A 359 -1.26 22.75 -3.12
CA GLU A 359 -1.73 23.11 -1.78
C GLU A 359 -1.65 21.87 -0.87
N GLY A 360 -0.94 22.02 0.24
CA GLY A 360 -0.77 20.99 1.25
C GLY A 360 -0.79 21.58 2.66
N LEU A 361 -0.45 20.74 3.63
CA LEU A 361 -0.42 21.11 5.04
C LEU A 361 1.05 21.26 5.47
N VAL A 362 1.40 22.40 6.03
CA VAL A 362 2.73 22.72 6.56
C VAL A 362 2.63 23.05 8.06
N PRO A 363 3.66 22.76 8.88
CA PRO A 363 3.67 23.17 10.29
C PRO A 363 3.48 24.68 10.44
N ALA A 364 2.60 25.10 11.36
CA ALA A 364 2.31 26.52 11.61
C ALA A 364 3.51 27.27 12.21
N LEU A 365 4.22 26.60 13.11
CA LEU A 365 5.42 27.10 13.75
C LEU A 365 6.57 26.19 13.34
N LEU A 366 7.54 26.74 12.63
CA LEU A 366 8.85 26.11 12.50
C LEU A 366 9.61 26.45 13.77
N ALA A 367 10.16 25.45 14.45
CA ALA A 367 11.16 25.72 15.48
C ALA A 367 12.32 26.45 14.78
N THR A 368 12.46 27.74 15.05
CA THR A 368 13.68 28.48 14.72
C THR A 368 14.69 28.07 15.78
N ASP A 369 15.50 27.06 15.45
CA ASP A 369 16.66 26.67 16.26
C ASP A 369 17.79 27.71 16.11
#